data_AF-A0A2J7QGP5-F1
#
_entry.id   AF-A0A2J7QGP5-F1
#
_cell.length_a   1.000
_cell.length_b   1.000
_cell.length_c   1.000
_cell.angle_alpha   90.00
_cell.angle_beta   90.00
_cell.angle_gamma   90.00
#
_symmetry.space_group_name_H-M   'P 1'
#
loop_
_entity.id
_entity.type
_entity.pdbx_description
1 polymer ?
#
loop_
_entity_poly.entity_id
_entity_poly.type
_entity_poly.pdbx_seq_one_letter_code
_entity_poly.pdbx_strand_id
1 'polypeptide(L)'
;MCSKTAVAPLDRIKILLQAHNKHYKHLGVFSGLRHIVRKEAFFALYKGNGAQMVRIFPYAATQFTAFELYKKKVLRSVEQCIVIKFHIGENVLSTEIHHRLQQQYGKECLSRTHVFEWCKCFREGRECVENELHDCRPRTSITEPNIDRADALIHENRHITIKDLGAMLSISVGSVELTVK
;
A
#
# COMPACT_ATOMS: atom_id res chain seq x y z
N MET A 1 4.21 2.71 20.02
CA MET A 1 3.44 3.79 20.70
C MET A 1 4.13 4.32 21.95
N CYS A 2 4.79 3.46 22.75
CA CYS A 2 5.54 3.88 23.95
C CYS A 2 6.65 4.90 23.66
N SER A 3 7.38 4.74 22.55
CA SER A 3 8.41 5.69 22.11
C SER A 3 7.85 7.11 21.86
N LYS A 4 6.72 7.23 21.14
CA LYS A 4 6.08 8.53 20.89
C LYS A 4 5.57 9.20 22.17
N THR A 5 5.15 8.42 23.16
CA THR A 5 4.72 8.95 24.46
C THR A 5 5.93 9.44 25.26
N ALA A 6 7.05 8.72 25.24
CA ALA A 6 8.28 9.14 25.91
C ALA A 6 8.87 10.45 25.35
N VAL A 7 8.73 10.68 24.03
CA VAL A 7 9.27 11.88 23.36
C VAL A 7 8.27 13.04 23.33
N ALA A 8 6.98 12.80 23.63
CA ALA A 8 5.92 13.82 23.62
C ALA A 8 6.24 15.13 24.40
N PRO A 9 6.90 15.10 25.58
CA PRO A 9 7.28 16.33 26.29
C PRO A 9 8.29 17.19 25.53
N LEU A 10 9.22 16.55 24.81
CA LEU A 10 10.24 17.24 24.02
C LEU A 10 9.66 17.82 22.74
N ASP A 11 8.77 17.08 22.07
CA ASP A 11 8.08 17.56 20.88
C ASP A 11 7.18 18.76 21.20
N ARG A 12 6.52 18.74 22.36
CA ARG A 12 5.71 19.87 22.85
C ARG A 12 6.55 21.14 23.06
N ILE A 13 7.74 21.02 23.65
CA ILE A 13 8.63 22.17 23.87
C ILE A 13 9.15 22.72 22.56
N LYS A 14 9.53 21.86 21.61
CA LYS A 14 9.96 22.28 20.27
C LYS A 14 8.88 23.11 19.58
N ILE A 15 7.63 22.64 19.61
CA ILE A 15 6.49 23.37 19.03
C ILE A 15 6.31 24.73 19.70
N LEU A 16 6.37 24.80 21.04
CA LEU A 16 6.18 26.06 21.77
C LEU A 16 7.31 27.08 21.50
N LEU A 17 8.55 26.62 21.34
CA LEU A 17 9.69 27.44 20.99
C LEU A 17 9.63 27.92 19.52
N GLN A 18 9.22 27.05 18.60
CA GLN A 18 9.07 27.38 17.18
C GLN A 18 7.84 28.25 16.91
N ALA A 19 6.77 28.13 17.70
CA ALA A 19 5.56 28.94 17.59
C ALA A 19 5.74 30.40 18.06
N HIS A 20 6.96 30.81 18.43
CA HIS A 20 7.34 32.22 18.64
C HIS A 20 6.49 32.99 19.67
N ASN A 21 6.01 32.33 20.72
CA ASN A 21 5.28 32.99 21.80
C ASN A 21 6.19 33.93 22.62
N LYS A 22 5.82 35.21 22.73
CA LYS A 22 6.56 36.26 23.48
C LYS A 22 6.90 35.84 24.92
N HIS A 23 6.08 34.97 25.53
CA HIS A 23 6.21 34.53 26.92
C HIS A 23 7.29 33.45 27.16
N TYR A 24 7.83 32.83 26.11
CA TYR A 24 8.78 31.69 26.19
C TYR A 24 10.12 31.93 25.48
N LYS A 25 10.26 33.03 24.74
CA LYS A 25 11.41 33.33 23.86
C LYS A 25 12.76 33.48 24.58
N HIS A 26 12.74 33.80 25.88
CA HIS A 26 13.93 33.97 26.72
C HIS A 26 14.33 32.69 27.49
N LEU A 27 13.46 31.69 27.58
CA LEU A 27 13.68 30.49 28.39
C LEU A 27 14.24 29.37 27.49
N GLY A 28 15.48 28.94 27.75
CA GLY A 28 16.05 27.74 27.11
C GLY A 28 15.22 26.47 27.37
N VAL A 29 15.47 25.40 26.62
CA VAL A 29 14.66 24.15 26.58
C VAL A 29 14.34 23.60 27.99
N PHE A 30 15.34 23.52 28.87
CA PHE A 30 15.17 23.01 30.25
C PHE A 30 14.40 23.97 31.16
N SER A 31 14.63 25.28 31.05
CA SER A 31 13.90 26.29 31.82
C SER A 31 12.44 26.39 31.36
N GLY A 32 12.18 26.22 30.05
CA GLY A 32 10.83 26.12 29.49
C GLY A 32 10.08 24.89 30.01
N LEU A 33 10.72 23.71 30.02
CA LEU A 33 10.15 22.48 30.60
C LEU A 33 9.76 22.68 32.07
N ARG A 34 10.68 23.24 32.89
CA ARG A 34 10.42 23.47 34.32
C ARG A 34 9.33 24.52 34.56
N HIS A 35 9.24 25.54 33.70
CA HIS A 35 8.20 26.56 33.78
C HIS A 35 6.80 25.99 33.48
N ILE A 36 6.68 25.15 32.45
CA ILE A 36 5.40 24.51 32.08
C ILE A 36 4.92 23.58 33.21
N VAL A 37 5.81 22.76 33.77
CA VAL A 37 5.45 21.84 34.86
C VAL A 37 5.01 22.60 36.12
N ARG A 38 5.66 23.73 36.45
CA ARG A 38 5.28 24.55 37.63
C ARG A 38 4.01 25.37 37.44
N LYS A 39 3.71 25.85 36.23
CA LYS A 39 2.51 26.68 35.95
C LYS A 39 1.28 25.87 35.57
N GLU A 40 1.43 24.84 34.73
CA GLU A 40 0.31 24.11 34.11
C GLU A 40 0.24 22.64 34.55
N ALA A 41 1.14 22.19 35.43
CA ALA A 41 1.29 20.81 35.91
C ALA A 41 1.86 19.80 34.88
N PHE A 42 2.23 18.61 35.36
CA PHE A 42 2.93 17.58 34.56
C PHE A 42 2.11 17.09 33.35
N PHE A 43 0.80 16.93 33.50
CA PHE A 43 -0.08 16.51 32.39
C PHE A 43 -0.17 17.53 31.26
N ALA A 44 0.11 18.80 31.55
CA ALA A 44 0.11 19.83 30.53
C ALA A 44 1.22 19.64 29.50
N LEU A 45 2.23 18.79 29.71
CA LEU A 45 3.22 18.43 28.67
C LEU A 45 2.64 17.49 27.61
N TYR A 46 1.65 16.68 27.97
CA TYR A 46 1.04 15.67 27.10
C TYR A 46 -0.22 16.16 26.38
N LYS A 47 -0.69 17.38 26.66
CA LYS A 47 -1.77 18.04 25.91
C LYS A 47 -1.45 18.00 24.40
N GLY A 48 -2.33 17.41 23.59
CA GLY A 48 -2.12 17.20 22.15
C GLY A 48 -1.55 15.83 21.75
N ASN A 49 -0.90 15.09 22.65
CA ASN A 49 -0.43 13.72 22.34
C ASN A 49 -1.61 12.78 22.09
N GLY A 50 -2.74 12.96 22.79
CA GLY A 50 -3.97 12.21 22.53
C GLY A 50 -4.51 12.42 21.11
N ALA A 51 -4.60 13.67 20.64
CA ALA A 51 -5.02 13.99 19.27
C ALA A 51 -4.05 13.39 18.23
N GLN A 52 -2.75 13.42 18.51
CA GLN A 52 -1.73 12.77 17.68
C GLN A 52 -1.90 11.24 17.63
N MET A 53 -2.22 10.60 18.76
CA MET A 53 -2.49 9.16 18.81
C MET A 53 -3.78 8.79 18.06
N VAL A 54 -4.85 9.58 18.21
CA VAL A 54 -6.11 9.37 17.48
C VAL A 54 -5.89 9.41 15.96
N ARG A 55 -4.93 10.20 15.48
CA ARG A 55 -4.55 10.23 14.06
C ARG A 55 -3.70 9.03 13.63
N ILE A 56 -2.75 8.61 14.46
CA ILE A 56 -1.78 7.57 14.09
C ILE A 56 -2.38 6.16 14.23
N PHE A 57 -3.28 5.98 15.20
CA PHE A 57 -3.87 4.67 15.49
C PHE A 57 -4.63 4.07 14.29
N PRO A 58 -5.53 4.80 13.59
CA PRO A 58 -6.22 4.27 12.41
C PRO A 58 -5.27 3.88 11.28
N TYR A 59 -4.22 4.66 11.06
CA TYR A 59 -3.20 4.36 10.07
C TYR A 59 -2.49 3.04 10.40
N ALA A 60 -2.00 2.90 11.64
CA ALA A 60 -1.34 1.68 12.08
C ALA A 60 -2.27 0.45 12.06
N ALA A 61 -3.53 0.63 12.48
CA ALA A 61 -4.54 -0.43 12.42
C ALA A 61 -4.79 -0.89 10.99
N THR A 62 -4.98 0.05 10.06
CA THR A 62 -5.19 -0.24 8.64
C THR A 62 -4.00 -0.97 8.04
N GLN A 63 -2.78 -0.51 8.31
CA GLN A 63 -1.56 -1.18 7.83
C GLN A 63 -1.45 -2.60 8.38
N PHE A 64 -1.70 -2.80 9.67
CA PHE A 64 -1.62 -4.11 10.30
C PHE A 64 -2.68 -5.07 9.74
N THR A 65 -3.93 -4.62 9.64
CA THR A 65 -5.01 -5.43 9.06
C THR A 65 -4.74 -5.75 7.60
N ALA A 66 -4.31 -4.78 6.80
CA ALA A 66 -3.96 -5.02 5.40
C ALA A 66 -2.82 -6.03 5.27
N PHE A 67 -1.79 -5.91 6.10
CA PHE A 67 -0.67 -6.85 6.13
C PHE A 67 -1.11 -8.27 6.50
N GLU A 68 -1.89 -8.46 7.56
CA GLU A 68 -2.37 -9.79 7.97
C GLU A 68 -3.28 -10.43 6.91
N LEU A 69 -4.15 -9.63 6.28
CA LEU A 69 -4.99 -10.10 5.18
C LEU A 69 -4.16 -10.49 3.95
N TYR A 70 -3.18 -9.68 3.57
CA TYR A 70 -2.31 -9.95 2.44
C TYR A 70 -1.44 -11.18 2.69
N LYS A 71 -0.82 -11.25 3.87
CA LYS A 71 -0.03 -12.40 4.33
C LYS A 71 -0.86 -13.68 4.29
N LYS A 72 -2.09 -13.67 4.81
CA LYS A 72 -2.96 -14.84 4.78
C LYS A 72 -3.32 -15.28 3.35
N LYS A 73 -3.64 -14.35 2.44
CA LYS A 73 -4.04 -14.72 1.07
C LYS A 73 -2.86 -15.12 0.20
N VAL A 74 -1.81 -14.31 0.18
CA VAL A 74 -0.67 -14.48 -0.71
C VAL A 74 0.22 -15.61 -0.23
N LEU A 75 0.59 -15.67 1.05
CA LEU A 75 1.43 -16.76 1.54
C LEU A 75 0.73 -18.11 1.39
N ARG A 76 -0.57 -18.23 1.68
CA ARG A 76 -1.26 -19.51 1.49
C ARG A 76 -1.34 -19.97 0.05
N SER A 77 -1.47 -19.04 -0.91
CA SER A 77 -1.43 -19.38 -2.33
C SER A 77 -0.03 -19.87 -2.72
N VAL A 78 1.00 -19.14 -2.31
CA VAL A 78 2.41 -19.47 -2.57
C VAL A 78 2.78 -20.81 -1.92
N GLU A 79 2.40 -21.03 -0.65
CA GLU A 79 2.61 -22.30 0.07
C GLU A 79 2.06 -23.50 -0.70
N GLN A 80 0.83 -23.40 -1.23
CA GLN A 80 0.25 -24.46 -2.05
C GLN A 80 1.04 -24.67 -3.34
N CYS A 81 1.52 -23.61 -3.99
CA CYS A 81 2.40 -23.72 -5.16
C CYS A 81 3.73 -24.39 -4.85
N ILE A 82 4.33 -24.15 -3.67
CA ILE A 82 5.54 -24.86 -3.21
C ILE A 82 5.26 -26.36 -3.08
N VAL A 83 4.14 -26.72 -2.44
CA VAL A 83 3.73 -28.12 -2.27
C VAL A 83 3.47 -28.79 -3.62
N ILE A 84 2.85 -28.10 -4.57
CA ILE A 84 2.68 -28.59 -5.95
C ILE A 84 4.04 -28.86 -6.58
N LYS A 85 4.98 -27.91 -6.51
CA LYS A 85 6.34 -28.06 -7.06
C LYS A 85 7.06 -29.26 -6.43
N PHE A 86 6.93 -29.45 -5.12
CA PHE A 86 7.50 -30.59 -4.41
C PHE A 86 6.96 -31.93 -4.91
N HIS A 87 5.64 -32.09 -5.03
CA HIS A 87 5.03 -33.34 -5.52
C HIS A 87 5.31 -33.63 -7.01
N ILE A 88 5.58 -32.60 -7.81
CA ILE A 88 6.05 -32.79 -9.19
C ILE A 88 7.45 -33.39 -9.20
N GLY A 89 8.33 -32.97 -8.28
CA GLY A 89 9.64 -33.59 -8.08
C GLY A 89 9.55 -35.07 -7.68
N GLU A 90 8.50 -35.46 -6.95
CA GLU A 90 8.19 -36.85 -6.60
C GLU A 90 7.55 -37.65 -7.75
N ASN A 91 7.34 -37.06 -8.94
CA ASN A 91 6.65 -37.66 -10.08
C ASN A 91 5.18 -38.07 -9.82
N VAL A 92 4.49 -37.34 -8.95
CA VAL A 92 3.06 -37.58 -8.66
C VAL A 92 2.16 -37.03 -9.78
N LEU A 93 1.06 -37.74 -10.08
CA LEU A 93 0.09 -37.32 -11.09
C LEU A 93 -0.71 -36.07 -10.62
N SER A 94 -1.00 -35.13 -11.53
CA SER A 94 -1.67 -33.85 -11.19
C SER A 94 -3.04 -34.01 -10.51
N THR A 95 -3.77 -35.09 -10.83
CA THR A 95 -5.04 -35.41 -10.16
C THR A 95 -4.86 -35.78 -8.70
N GLU A 96 -3.80 -36.53 -8.38
CA GLU A 96 -3.45 -36.94 -7.02
C GLU A 96 -2.94 -35.74 -6.22
N ILE A 97 -2.16 -34.85 -6.84
CA ILE A 97 -1.72 -33.58 -6.22
C ILE A 97 -2.93 -32.75 -5.78
N HIS A 98 -3.93 -32.58 -6.64
CA HIS A 98 -5.14 -31.85 -6.27
C HIS A 98 -5.92 -32.54 -5.15
N HIS A 99 -6.00 -33.88 -5.16
CA HIS A 99 -6.65 -34.63 -4.08
C HIS A 99 -5.96 -34.40 -2.72
N ARG A 100 -4.62 -34.47 -2.68
CA ARG A 100 -3.83 -34.22 -1.46
C ARG A 100 -3.96 -32.79 -0.95
N LEU A 101 -3.91 -31.81 -1.86
CA LEU A 101 -4.14 -30.41 -1.51
C LEU A 101 -5.55 -30.17 -0.96
N GLN A 102 -6.56 -30.80 -1.57
CA GLN A 102 -7.94 -30.70 -1.10
C GLN A 102 -8.09 -31.29 0.32
N GLN A 103 -7.41 -32.40 0.63
CA GLN A 103 -7.40 -32.99 1.96
C GLN A 103 -6.73 -32.07 3.01
N GLN A 104 -5.62 -31.42 2.66
CA GLN A 104 -4.86 -30.59 3.60
C GLN A 104 -5.42 -29.17 3.78
N TYR A 105 -5.85 -28.52 2.70
CA TYR A 105 -6.28 -27.11 2.70
C TYR A 105 -7.80 -26.94 2.68
N GLY A 106 -8.57 -28.00 2.41
CA GLY A 106 -10.02 -27.99 2.47
C GLY A 106 -10.65 -26.90 1.60
N LYS A 107 -11.41 -25.98 2.23
CA LYS A 107 -12.10 -24.87 1.54
C LYS A 107 -11.16 -23.77 1.04
N GLU A 108 -9.92 -23.73 1.53
CA GLU A 108 -8.90 -22.74 1.13
C GLU A 108 -7.94 -23.33 0.08
N CYS A 109 -8.25 -24.51 -0.49
CA CYS A 109 -7.49 -25.13 -1.57
C CYS A 109 -7.64 -24.35 -2.89
N LEU A 110 -6.55 -24.29 -3.66
CA LEU A 110 -6.56 -23.80 -5.03
C LEU A 110 -7.55 -24.60 -5.90
N SER A 111 -8.17 -23.92 -6.86
CA SER A 111 -9.07 -24.56 -7.81
C SER A 111 -8.34 -25.61 -8.64
N ARG A 112 -9.05 -26.65 -9.06
CA ARG A 112 -8.49 -27.70 -9.92
C ARG A 112 -7.79 -27.12 -11.16
N THR A 113 -8.37 -26.08 -11.78
CA THR A 113 -7.79 -25.40 -12.94
C THR A 113 -6.44 -24.78 -12.61
N HIS A 114 -6.34 -24.01 -11.51
CA HIS A 114 -5.07 -23.41 -11.08
C HIS A 114 -4.02 -24.47 -10.72
N VAL A 115 -4.40 -25.55 -10.03
CA VAL A 115 -3.45 -26.63 -9.69
C VAL A 115 -2.87 -27.26 -10.96
N PHE A 116 -3.70 -27.50 -11.96
CA PHE A 116 -3.27 -28.09 -13.24
C PHE A 116 -2.40 -27.13 -14.06
N GLU A 117 -2.72 -25.84 -14.05
CA GLU A 117 -1.90 -24.80 -14.67
C GLU A 117 -0.52 -24.72 -14.01
N TRP A 118 -0.45 -24.68 -12.68
CA TRP A 118 0.82 -24.75 -11.95
C TRP A 118 1.58 -26.05 -12.24
N CYS A 119 0.90 -27.19 -12.31
CA CYS A 119 1.53 -28.45 -12.70
C CYS A 119 2.15 -28.40 -14.10
N LYS A 120 1.45 -27.79 -15.06
CA LYS A 120 1.95 -27.60 -16.42
C LYS A 120 3.19 -26.70 -16.40
N CYS A 121 3.10 -25.52 -15.77
CA CYS A 121 4.19 -24.55 -15.73
C CYS A 121 5.45 -25.11 -15.05
N PHE A 122 5.33 -25.85 -13.95
CA PHE A 122 6.47 -26.45 -13.28
C PHE A 122 7.13 -27.57 -14.09
N ARG A 123 6.35 -28.36 -14.84
CA ARG A 123 6.91 -29.36 -15.78
C ARG A 123 7.61 -28.72 -16.97
N GLU A 124 7.16 -27.55 -17.41
CA GLU A 124 7.79 -26.73 -18.44
C GLU A 124 9.08 -26.04 -17.95
N GLY A 125 9.49 -26.26 -16.70
CA GLY A 125 10.75 -25.76 -16.15
C GLY A 125 10.65 -24.42 -15.42
N ARG A 126 9.43 -23.92 -15.13
CA ARG A 126 9.26 -22.73 -14.28
C ARG A 126 9.80 -23.02 -12.88
N GLU A 127 10.66 -22.15 -12.35
CA GLU A 127 11.12 -22.26 -10.96
C GLU A 127 10.38 -21.32 -10.00
N CYS A 128 9.78 -20.25 -10.51
CA CYS A 128 9.05 -19.26 -9.74
C CYS A 128 7.72 -19.81 -9.20
N VAL A 129 7.41 -19.51 -7.94
CA VAL A 129 6.23 -19.97 -7.19
C VAL A 129 5.20 -18.83 -7.03
N GLU A 130 5.63 -17.60 -7.30
CA GLU A 130 4.79 -16.41 -7.18
C GLU A 130 3.91 -16.26 -8.42
N ASN A 131 2.70 -15.73 -8.25
CA ASN A 131 1.83 -15.42 -9.38
C ASN A 131 2.55 -14.41 -10.28
N GLU A 132 2.71 -14.75 -11.56
CA GLU A 132 3.14 -13.77 -12.56
C GLU A 132 2.15 -12.62 -12.59
N LEU A 133 2.66 -11.39 -12.65
CA LEU A 133 1.84 -10.22 -12.87
C LEU A 133 1.19 -10.40 -14.24
N HIS A 134 -0.10 -10.75 -14.26
CA HIS A 134 -0.85 -10.68 -15.50
C HIS A 134 -0.89 -9.22 -15.92
N ASP A 135 -0.39 -8.94 -17.12
CA ASP A 135 -0.65 -7.67 -17.78
C ASP A 135 -2.16 -7.48 -17.76
N CYS A 136 -2.60 -6.46 -17.02
CA CYS A 136 -3.98 -6.03 -17.07
C CYS A 136 -4.34 -5.82 -18.54
N ARG A 137 -5.59 -6.13 -18.92
CA ARG A 137 -6.08 -5.86 -20.29
C ARG A 137 -5.56 -4.49 -20.72
N PRO A 138 -4.77 -4.40 -21.82
CA PRO A 138 -4.17 -3.15 -22.22
C PRO A 138 -5.28 -2.12 -22.31
N ARG A 139 -5.11 -0.99 -21.63
CA ARG A 139 -6.07 0.10 -21.68
C ARG A 139 -6.06 0.61 -23.13
N THR A 140 -7.01 0.15 -23.92
CA THR A 140 -7.14 0.48 -25.35
C THR A 140 -7.22 1.99 -25.61
N SER A 141 -7.56 2.78 -24.59
CA SER A 141 -7.56 4.23 -24.65
C SER A 141 -6.24 4.91 -24.23
N ILE A 142 -5.41 4.27 -23.40
CA ILE A 142 -4.13 4.80 -22.90
C ILE A 142 -2.99 4.05 -23.58
N THR A 143 -2.82 4.33 -24.86
CA THR A 143 -1.69 3.85 -25.66
C THR A 143 -0.68 4.97 -25.79
N GLU A 144 0.63 4.68 -25.80
CA GLU A 144 1.71 5.66 -26.04
C GLU A 144 1.37 6.72 -27.13
N PRO A 145 0.87 6.36 -28.33
CA PRO A 145 0.52 7.36 -29.36
C PRO A 145 -0.62 8.31 -28.97
N ASN A 146 -1.51 7.93 -28.06
CA ASN A 146 -2.57 8.80 -27.57
C ASN A 146 -2.06 9.73 -26.46
N ILE A 147 -1.05 9.29 -25.69
CA ILE A 147 -0.37 10.11 -24.68
C ILE A 147 0.42 11.21 -25.39
N ASP A 148 1.23 10.85 -26.38
CA ASP A 148 2.04 11.80 -27.15
C ASP A 148 1.17 12.85 -27.87
N ARG A 149 0.02 12.44 -28.41
CA ARG A 149 -0.93 13.35 -29.06
C ARG A 149 -1.64 14.24 -28.05
N ALA A 150 -1.98 13.73 -26.87
CA ALA A 150 -2.55 14.55 -25.80
C ALA A 150 -1.54 15.62 -25.32
N ASP A 151 -0.28 15.24 -25.13
CA ASP A 151 0.78 16.13 -24.71
C ASP A 151 1.08 17.22 -25.76
N ALA A 152 1.10 16.85 -27.05
CA ALA A 152 1.25 17.81 -28.13
C ALA A 152 0.12 18.87 -28.14
N LEU A 153 -1.13 18.44 -27.96
CA LEU A 153 -2.30 19.34 -27.92
C LEU A 153 -2.30 20.25 -26.69
N ILE A 154 -1.84 19.75 -25.54
CA ILE A 154 -1.70 20.54 -24.31
C ILE A 154 -0.56 21.57 -24.46
N HIS A 155 0.53 21.19 -25.12
CA HIS A 155 1.66 22.07 -25.36
C HIS A 155 1.30 23.19 -26.37
N GLU A 156 0.48 22.89 -27.36
CA GLU A 156 -0.01 23.88 -28.33
C GLU A 156 -1.04 24.84 -27.70
N ASN A 157 -1.94 24.33 -26.85
CA ASN A 157 -2.96 25.15 -26.20
C ASN A 157 -3.19 24.75 -24.73
N ARG A 158 -2.63 25.54 -23.80
CA ARG A 158 -2.82 25.31 -22.36
C ARG A 158 -4.24 25.53 -21.83
N HIS A 159 -5.14 26.15 -22.61
CA HIS A 159 -6.53 26.41 -22.21
C HIS A 159 -7.51 25.33 -22.69
N ILE A 160 -7.02 24.25 -23.28
CA ILE A 160 -7.83 23.17 -23.83
C ILE A 160 -8.54 22.39 -22.71
N THR A 161 -9.83 22.09 -22.90
CA THR A 161 -10.59 21.34 -21.88
C THR A 161 -10.48 19.83 -22.11
N ILE A 162 -10.63 19.04 -21.03
CA ILE A 162 -10.61 17.57 -21.08
C ILE A 162 -11.68 17.02 -22.04
N LYS A 163 -12.83 17.72 -22.17
CA LYS A 163 -13.89 17.36 -23.13
C LYS A 163 -13.44 17.56 -24.58
N ASP A 164 -12.76 18.68 -24.86
CA ASP A 164 -12.25 18.98 -26.20
C ASP A 164 -11.14 18.00 -26.59
N LEU A 165 -10.23 17.69 -25.66
CA LEU A 165 -9.20 16.64 -25.82
C LEU A 165 -9.82 15.28 -26.13
N GLY A 166 -10.89 14.89 -25.42
CA GLY A 166 -11.62 13.64 -25.68
C GLY A 166 -12.26 13.60 -27.06
N ALA A 167 -12.81 14.73 -27.52
CA ALA A 167 -13.39 14.84 -28.86
C ALA A 167 -12.32 14.74 -29.96
N MET A 168 -11.16 15.38 -29.79
CA MET A 168 -10.09 15.36 -30.81
C MET A 168 -9.35 14.02 -30.87
N LEU A 169 -9.16 13.37 -29.73
CA LEU A 169 -8.50 12.06 -29.67
C LEU A 169 -9.46 10.89 -29.88
N SER A 170 -10.77 11.16 -29.98
CA SER A 170 -11.83 10.12 -30.05
C SER A 170 -11.79 9.14 -28.88
N ILE A 171 -11.54 9.67 -27.67
CA ILE A 171 -11.38 8.90 -26.43
C ILE A 171 -12.39 9.39 -25.40
N SER A 172 -12.83 8.49 -24.51
CA SER A 172 -13.75 8.87 -23.42
C SER A 172 -13.11 9.90 -22.47
N VAL A 173 -13.91 10.83 -21.94
CA VAL A 173 -13.44 11.87 -21.01
C VAL A 173 -12.70 11.26 -19.80
N GLY A 174 -13.19 10.14 -19.27
CA GLY A 174 -12.54 9.45 -18.15
C GLY A 174 -11.19 8.84 -18.50
N SER A 175 -11.00 8.42 -19.75
CA SER A 175 -9.70 7.95 -20.24
C SER A 175 -8.72 9.10 -20.45
N VAL A 176 -9.17 10.27 -20.92
CA VAL A 176 -8.34 11.48 -21.04
C VAL A 176 -7.86 11.96 -19.66
N GLU A 177 -8.74 11.95 -18.66
CA GLU A 177 -8.39 12.32 -17.28
C GLU A 177 -7.32 11.39 -16.66
N LEU A 178 -7.28 10.13 -17.09
CA LEU A 178 -6.26 9.17 -16.67
C LEU A 178 -4.93 9.33 -17.41
N THR A 179 -4.95 9.89 -18.61
CA THR A 179 -3.75 10.16 -19.42
C THR A 179 -3.02 11.43 -18.96
N VAL A 180 -3.76 12.44 -18.48
CA VAL A 180 -3.23 13.78 -18.12
C VAL A 180 -2.83 13.89 -16.63
N LYS A 181 -3.13 12.88 -15.80
CA LYS A 181 -2.77 12.82 -14.37
C LYS A 181 -1.35 12.30 -14.16
#